data_AF-U2FQA9-F1
#
_entry.id   AF-U2FQA9-F1
#
_cell.length_a   1.000
_cell.length_b   1.000
_cell.length_c   1.000
_cell.angle_alpha   90.00
_cell.angle_beta   90.00
_cell.angle_gamma   90.00
#
_symmetry.space_group_name_H-M   'P 1'
#
loop_
_entity.id
_entity.type
_entity.pdbx_description
1 polymer ?
#
loop_
_entity_poly.entity_id
_entity_poly.type
_entity_poly.pdbx_seq_one_letter_code
_entity_poly.pdbx_strand_id
1 'polypeptide(L)'
;MKLYYSIHFFIAALIQLLVILIAELLTFTRLNINFSLFNIIVFLFMGQVCGYALLWVYQNLKLDKIATVTIILIFTLINWSLFTSINVMINQLENPFTVGFLSIIIPFIAFLVYGAYITFVIRDRHN
;
A
#
# COMPACT_ATOMS: atom_id res chain seq x y z
N MET A 1 -7.70 21.13 3.51
CA MET A 1 -8.02 19.69 3.75
C MET A 1 -7.26 18.75 2.81
N LYS A 2 -7.34 18.90 1.48
CA LYS A 2 -6.70 17.95 0.53
C LYS A 2 -5.18 17.81 0.68
N LEU A 3 -4.46 18.90 0.97
CA LEU A 3 -2.99 18.89 1.19
C LEU A 3 -2.60 18.04 2.41
N TYR A 4 -3.37 18.11 3.50
CA TYR A 4 -3.10 17.36 4.73
C TYR A 4 -3.14 15.85 4.46
N TYR A 5 -4.18 15.37 3.79
CA TYR A 5 -4.30 13.96 3.41
C TYR A 5 -3.18 13.53 2.45
N SER A 6 -2.85 14.34 1.44
CA SER A 6 -1.77 14.05 0.50
C SER A 6 -0.43 13.83 1.19
N ILE A 7 -0.08 14.68 2.17
CA ILE A 7 1.15 14.55 2.96
C ILE A 7 1.17 13.22 3.71
N HIS A 8 0.06 12.83 4.35
CA HIS A 8 0.00 11.57 5.11
C HIS A 8 0.01 10.35 4.18
N PHE A 9 -0.65 10.41 3.03
CA PHE A 9 -0.59 9.36 2.02
C PHE A 9 0.83 9.19 1.48
N PHE A 10 1.57 10.30 1.35
CA PHE A 10 2.95 10.29 0.89
C PHE A 10 3.88 9.65 1.94
N ILE A 11 3.75 10.07 3.20
CA ILE A 11 4.50 9.48 4.33
C ILE A 11 4.20 7.98 4.46
N ALA A 12 2.93 7.60 4.39
CA ALA A 12 2.53 6.19 4.46
C ALA A 12 3.15 5.37 3.32
N ALA A 13 3.12 5.89 2.09
CA ALA A 13 3.71 5.22 0.93
C ALA A 13 5.23 5.11 1.05
N LEU A 14 5.90 6.13 1.59
CA LEU A 14 7.34 6.07 1.89
C LEU A 14 7.67 5.00 2.93
N ILE A 15 6.91 4.92 4.02
CA ILE A 15 7.10 3.89 5.05
C ILE A 15 6.88 2.50 4.43
N GLN A 16 5.82 2.32 3.65
CA GLN A 16 5.54 1.07 2.97
C GLN A 16 6.68 0.65 2.04
N LEU A 17 7.18 1.57 1.21
CA LEU A 17 8.31 1.32 0.33
C LEU A 17 9.56 0.93 1.12
N LEU A 18 9.84 1.64 2.21
CA LEU A 18 11.00 1.40 3.06
C LEU A 18 10.95 0.04 3.75
N VAL A 19 9.77 -0.41 4.21
CA VAL A 19 9.58 -1.76 4.76
C VAL A 19 9.90 -2.82 3.70
N ILE A 20 9.39 -2.67 2.49
CA ILE A 20 9.64 -3.62 1.39
C ILE A 20 11.13 -3.63 1.01
N LEU A 21 11.75 -2.46 0.92
CA LEU A 21 13.16 -2.31 0.56
C LEU A 21 14.09 -2.92 1.62
N ILE A 22 13.82 -2.68 2.91
CA ILE A 22 14.59 -3.29 4.00
C ILE A 22 14.44 -4.81 3.98
N ALA A 23 13.23 -5.33 3.73
CA ALA A 23 13.00 -6.77 3.66
C ALA A 23 13.79 -7.43 2.51
N GLU A 24 13.89 -6.74 1.37
CA GLU A 24 14.68 -7.19 0.23
C GLU A 24 16.19 -7.13 0.54
N LEU A 25 16.67 -6.03 1.14
CA LEU A 25 18.09 -5.90 1.54
C LEU A 25 18.52 -6.93 2.58
N LEU A 26 17.63 -7.30 3.50
CA LEU A 26 17.86 -8.35 4.49
C LEU A 26 17.64 -9.77 3.95
N THR A 27 17.34 -9.91 2.64
CA THR A 27 17.09 -11.18 1.96
C THR A 27 15.89 -11.98 2.49
N PHE A 28 15.00 -11.33 3.24
CA PHE A 28 13.74 -11.95 3.67
C PHE A 28 12.79 -12.11 2.49
N THR A 29 12.80 -11.17 1.56
CA THR A 29 12.10 -11.27 0.28
C THR A 29 13.10 -11.47 -0.85
N ARG A 30 12.63 -12.08 -1.93
CA ARG A 30 13.38 -12.30 -3.17
C ARG A 30 12.55 -11.83 -4.36
N LEU A 31 12.03 -10.61 -4.25
CA LEU A 31 11.13 -10.04 -5.25
C LEU A 31 11.92 -9.44 -6.42
N ASN A 32 13.25 -9.30 -6.27
CA ASN A 32 14.17 -8.73 -7.26
C ASN A 32 13.64 -7.40 -7.81
N ILE A 33 13.17 -6.54 -6.90
CA ILE A 33 12.48 -5.30 -7.23
C ILE A 33 13.44 -4.35 -7.96
N ASN A 34 13.00 -3.86 -9.11
CA ASN A 34 13.73 -2.82 -9.83
C ASN A 34 13.51 -1.45 -9.16
N PHE A 35 14.46 -1.00 -8.33
CA PHE A 35 14.42 0.28 -7.62
C PHE A 35 14.94 1.47 -8.43
N SER A 36 14.61 1.56 -9.73
CA SER A 36 14.89 2.77 -10.49
C SER A 36 14.16 3.99 -9.88
N LEU A 37 14.74 5.19 -10.00
CA LEU A 37 14.09 6.44 -9.55
C LEU A 37 12.68 6.60 -10.13
N PHE A 38 12.49 6.20 -11.39
CA PHE A 38 11.19 6.21 -12.05
C PHE A 38 10.18 5.30 -11.32
N ASN A 39 10.55 4.06 -11.00
CA ASN A 39 9.67 3.12 -10.30
C ASN A 39 9.33 3.59 -8.89
N ILE A 40 10.28 4.21 -8.18
CA ILE A 40 10.03 4.82 -6.87
C ILE A 40 8.99 5.94 -6.98
N ILE A 41 9.11 6.80 -7.99
CA ILE A 41 8.14 7.87 -8.23
C ILE A 41 6.76 7.28 -8.53
N VAL A 42 6.68 6.28 -9.42
CA VAL A 42 5.43 5.59 -9.76
C VAL A 42 4.80 4.94 -8.52
N PHE A 43 5.60 4.32 -7.66
CA PHE A 43 5.15 3.74 -6.39
C PHE A 43 4.48 4.79 -5.50
N LEU A 44 5.15 5.93 -5.31
CA LEU A 44 4.65 7.02 -4.49
C LEU A 44 3.37 7.65 -5.07
N PHE A 45 3.28 7.77 -6.40
CA PHE A 45 2.05 8.20 -7.07
C PHE A 45 0.91 7.21 -6.88
N MET A 46 1.15 5.90 -6.98
CA MET A 46 0.11 4.91 -6.66
C MET A 46 -0.32 4.97 -5.20
N GLY A 47 0.60 5.25 -4.28
CA GLY A 47 0.27 5.56 -2.89
C GLY A 47 -0.69 6.74 -2.77
N GLN A 48 -0.53 7.81 -3.56
CA GLN A 48 -1.49 8.92 -3.56
C GLN A 48 -2.86 8.49 -4.09
N VAL A 49 -2.89 7.79 -5.23
CA VAL A 49 -4.14 7.33 -5.86
C VAL A 49 -4.93 6.42 -4.92
N CYS A 50 -4.26 5.44 -4.29
CA CYS A 50 -4.87 4.55 -3.32
C CYS A 50 -5.43 5.33 -2.12
N GLY A 51 -4.65 6.25 -1.56
CA GLY A 51 -5.09 7.06 -0.42
C GLY A 51 -6.34 7.88 -0.72
N TYR A 52 -6.40 8.51 -1.89
CA TYR A 52 -7.57 9.26 -2.32
C TYR A 52 -8.78 8.36 -2.61
N ALA A 53 -8.56 7.16 -3.17
CA ALA A 53 -9.64 6.19 -3.36
C ALA A 53 -10.26 5.79 -2.01
N LEU A 54 -9.43 5.55 -0.98
CA LEU A 54 -9.95 5.23 0.34
C LEU A 54 -10.67 6.41 1.00
N LEU A 55 -10.12 7.63 0.88
CA LEU A 55 -10.79 8.83 1.37
C LEU A 55 -12.17 9.00 0.72
N TRP A 56 -12.28 8.76 -0.58
CA TRP A 56 -13.56 8.81 -1.29
C TRP A 56 -14.54 7.77 -0.74
N VAL A 57 -14.10 6.54 -0.47
CA VAL A 57 -14.95 5.51 0.17
C VAL A 57 -15.46 5.97 1.53
N TYR A 58 -14.59 6.51 2.38
CA TYR A 58 -14.97 7.03 3.71
C TYR A 58 -15.91 8.24 3.66
N GLN A 59 -15.80 9.06 2.63
CA GLN A 59 -16.65 10.24 2.46
C GLN A 59 -18.07 9.88 2.02
N ASN A 60 -18.22 8.81 1.25
CA ASN A 60 -19.50 8.42 0.66
C ASN A 60 -20.23 7.34 1.47
N LEU A 61 -19.50 6.54 2.25
CA LEU A 61 -20.09 5.49 3.08
C LEU A 61 -20.08 5.93 4.55
N LYS A 62 -21.24 5.80 5.22
CA LYS A 62 -21.33 5.95 6.67
C LYS A 62 -20.81 4.68 7.33
N LEU A 63 -19.52 4.66 7.62
CA LEU A 63 -18.84 3.48 8.15
C LEU A 63 -18.84 3.48 9.68
N ASP A 64 -19.32 2.38 10.26
CA ASP A 64 -19.10 2.10 11.68
C ASP A 64 -17.71 1.45 11.90
N LYS A 65 -17.39 1.10 13.15
CA LYS A 65 -16.09 0.52 13.51
C LYS A 65 -15.83 -0.85 12.84
N ILE A 66 -16.87 -1.68 12.65
CA ILE A 66 -16.72 -3.03 12.07
C ILE A 66 -16.56 -2.92 10.55
N ALA A 67 -17.35 -2.07 9.92
CA ALA A 67 -17.25 -1.75 8.50
C ALA A 67 -15.89 -1.12 8.16
N THR A 68 -15.34 -0.29 9.06
CA THR A 68 -13.99 0.30 8.93
C THR A 68 -12.91 -0.78 8.79
N VAL A 69 -12.88 -1.77 9.70
CA VAL A 69 -11.88 -2.86 9.66
C VAL A 69 -12.04 -3.69 8.39
N THR A 70 -13.29 -3.99 8.02
CA THR A 70 -13.61 -4.76 6.81
C THR A 70 -13.11 -4.03 5.56
N ILE A 71 -13.29 -2.71 5.49
CA ILE A 71 -12.82 -1.89 4.37
C ILE A 71 -11.30 -1.84 4.31
N ILE A 72 -10.60 -1.73 5.45
CA ILE A 72 -9.13 -1.80 5.48
C ILE A 72 -8.66 -3.12 4.84
N LEU A 73 -9.25 -4.25 5.24
CA LEU A 73 -8.84 -5.57 4.74
C LEU A 73 -9.12 -5.72 3.24
N ILE A 74 -10.33 -5.37 2.80
CA ILE A 74 -10.70 -5.45 1.38
C ILE A 74 -9.81 -4.53 0.54
N PHE A 75 -9.62 -3.29 0.98
CA PHE A 75 -8.79 -2.32 0.29
C PHE A 75 -7.32 -2.78 0.21
N THR A 76 -6.80 -3.35 1.30
CA THR A 76 -5.45 -3.93 1.34
C THR A 76 -5.29 -5.07 0.35
N LEU A 77 -6.23 -6.02 0.35
CA LEU A 77 -6.22 -7.16 -0.57
C LEU A 77 -6.28 -6.73 -2.03
N ILE A 78 -7.18 -5.80 -2.37
CA ILE A 78 -7.33 -5.28 -3.72
C ILE A 78 -6.06 -4.56 -4.16
N ASN A 79 -5.55 -3.62 -3.36
CA ASN A 79 -4.36 -2.87 -3.75
C ASN A 79 -3.11 -3.73 -3.84
N TRP A 80 -2.91 -4.64 -2.88
CA TRP A 80 -1.76 -5.54 -2.92
C TRP A 80 -1.83 -6.45 -4.15
N SER A 81 -3.00 -7.02 -4.46
CA SER A 81 -3.15 -7.91 -5.62
C SER A 81 -2.98 -7.18 -6.95
N LEU A 82 -3.59 -6.00 -7.11
CA LEU A 82 -3.44 -5.17 -8.31
C LEU A 82 -1.99 -4.70 -8.48
N PHE A 83 -1.40 -4.13 -7.44
CA PHE A 83 -0.03 -3.64 -7.47
C PHE A 83 0.93 -4.77 -7.85
N THR A 84 0.83 -5.91 -7.16
CA THR A 84 1.68 -7.07 -7.40
C THR A 84 1.51 -7.58 -8.83
N SER A 85 0.27 -7.79 -9.28
CA SER A 85 -0.01 -8.33 -10.61
C SER A 85 0.53 -7.43 -11.71
N ILE A 86 0.29 -6.11 -11.61
CA ILE A 86 0.77 -5.14 -12.59
C ILE A 86 2.30 -5.16 -12.65
N ASN A 87 2.98 -5.09 -11.50
CA ASN A 87 4.44 -5.05 -11.45
C ASN A 87 5.08 -6.37 -11.94
N VAL A 88 4.42 -7.52 -11.73
CA VAL A 88 4.86 -8.81 -12.31
C VAL A 88 4.72 -8.78 -13.83
N MET A 89 3.58 -8.31 -14.35
CA MET A 89 3.32 -8.26 -15.80
C MET A 89 4.31 -7.38 -16.57
N ILE A 90 4.79 -6.30 -15.95
CA ILE A 90 5.77 -5.38 -16.55
C ILE A 90 7.23 -5.73 -16.18
N ASN A 91 7.47 -6.92 -15.62
CA ASN A 91 8.79 -7.42 -15.21
C ASN A 91 9.55 -6.49 -14.24
N GLN A 92 8.82 -5.78 -13.38
CA GLN A 92 9.40 -4.93 -12.32
C GLN A 92 9.58 -5.67 -10.98
N LEU A 93 8.93 -6.82 -10.84
CA LEU A 93 9.06 -7.71 -9.69
C LEU A 93 8.90 -9.17 -10.13
N GLU A 94 9.59 -10.11 -9.47
CA GLU A 94 9.34 -11.53 -9.64
C GLU A 94 8.01 -11.95 -9.01
N ASN A 95 7.37 -12.99 -9.55
CA ASN A 95 6.09 -13.44 -9.03
C ASN A 95 6.25 -13.93 -7.56
N PRO A 96 5.59 -13.29 -6.57
CA PRO A 96 5.76 -13.63 -5.16
C PRO A 96 5.34 -15.07 -4.85
N PHE A 97 4.42 -15.64 -5.66
CA PHE A 97 3.98 -17.03 -5.53
C PHE A 97 5.03 -18.05 -5.95
N THR A 98 6.09 -17.64 -6.67
CA THR A 98 7.16 -18.55 -7.14
C THR A 98 8.45 -18.41 -6.35
N VAL A 99 8.67 -17.29 -5.66
CA VAL A 99 9.97 -16.97 -5.03
C VAL A 99 10.02 -17.24 -3.52
N GLY A 100 8.87 -17.43 -2.86
CA GLY A 100 8.80 -17.84 -1.46
C GLY A 100 7.70 -17.17 -0.66
N PHE A 101 7.29 -17.81 0.44
CA PHE A 101 6.16 -17.37 1.26
C PHE A 101 6.36 -15.98 1.90
N LEU A 102 7.59 -15.64 2.31
CA LEU A 102 7.90 -14.33 2.90
C LEU A 102 7.75 -13.18 1.89
N SER A 103 7.99 -13.46 0.59
CA SER A 103 7.77 -12.53 -0.51
C SER A 103 6.28 -12.22 -0.75
N ILE A 104 5.37 -13.01 -0.18
CA ILE A 104 3.92 -12.71 -0.15
C ILE A 104 3.58 -11.90 1.11
N ILE A 105 3.99 -12.43 2.27
CA ILE A 105 3.57 -11.90 3.57
C ILE A 105 4.11 -10.49 3.82
N ILE A 106 5.41 -10.27 3.61
CA ILE A 106 6.03 -9.00 4.04
C ILE A 106 5.47 -7.82 3.25
N PRO A 107 5.34 -7.88 1.90
CA PRO A 107 4.63 -6.84 1.17
C PRO A 107 3.17 -6.72 1.61
N PHE A 108 2.45 -7.83 1.79
CA PHE A 108 1.06 -7.78 2.23
C PHE A 108 0.89 -7.03 3.56
N ILE A 109 1.76 -7.29 4.54
CA ILE A 109 1.81 -6.56 5.82
C ILE A 109 2.11 -5.08 5.59
N ALA A 110 3.06 -4.75 4.70
CA ALA A 110 3.37 -3.35 4.39
C ALA A 110 2.15 -2.61 3.80
N PHE A 111 1.39 -3.25 2.90
CA PHE A 111 0.12 -2.72 2.37
C PHE A 111 -0.95 -2.58 3.47
N LEU A 112 -1.03 -3.53 4.40
CA LEU A 112 -1.96 -3.48 5.52
C LEU A 112 -1.66 -2.31 6.45
N VAL A 113 -0.37 -2.12 6.79
CA VAL A 113 0.10 -1.00 7.62
C VAL A 113 -0.21 0.32 6.94
N TYR A 114 0.03 0.43 5.63
CA TYR A 114 -0.37 1.59 4.83
C TYR A 114 -1.88 1.85 4.97
N GLY A 115 -2.72 0.86 4.67
CA GLY A 115 -4.18 0.96 4.70
C GLY A 115 -4.74 1.35 6.08
N ALA A 116 -4.22 0.74 7.14
CA ALA A 116 -4.59 1.06 8.51
C ALA A 116 -4.21 2.49 8.90
N TYR A 117 -2.99 2.92 8.57
CA TYR A 117 -2.51 4.27 8.88
C TYR A 117 -3.34 5.33 8.16
N ILE A 118 -3.56 5.20 6.85
CA ILE A 118 -4.33 6.20 6.11
C ILE A 118 -5.79 6.24 6.58
N THR A 119 -6.37 5.10 6.96
CA THR A 119 -7.70 5.03 7.54
C THR A 119 -7.79 5.80 8.85
N PHE A 120 -6.81 5.63 9.72
CA PHE A 120 -6.74 6.36 10.98
C PHE A 120 -6.70 7.87 10.75
N VAL A 121 -5.82 8.32 9.83
CA VAL A 121 -5.71 9.74 9.46
C VAL A 121 -7.01 10.30 8.89
N ILE A 122 -7.70 9.54 8.03
CA ILE A 122 -9.00 9.93 7.47
C ILE A 122 -10.02 10.06 8.59
N ARG A 123 -10.10 9.06 9.47
CA ARG A 123 -11.12 9.01 10.53
C ARG A 123 -10.95 10.11 11.58
N ASP A 124 -9.73 10.46 11.94
CA ASP A 124 -9.40 11.51 12.92
C ASP A 124 -9.84 12.90 12.45
N ARG A 125 -9.80 13.16 11.14
CA ARG A 125 -10.12 14.46 10.53
C ARG A 125 -11.54 14.58 9.97
N HIS A 126 -12.27 13.48 9.90
CA HIS A 126 -13.58 13.41 9.24
C HIS A 126 -14.75 13.12 10.19
N ASN A 127 -14.47 12.76 11.45
CA ASN A 127 -15.43 12.79 12.55
C ASN A 127 -15.23 14.05 13.39
#